data_AF-A0A932DML2-F1
#
_entry.id   AF-A0A932DML2-F1
#
_cell.length_a   1.000
_cell.length_b   1.000
_cell.length_c   1.000
_cell.angle_alpha   90.00
_cell.angle_beta   90.00
_cell.angle_gamma   90.00
#
_symmetry.space_group_name_H-M   'P 1'
#
loop_
_entity.id
_entity.type
_entity.pdbx_description
1 polymer ?
#
loop_
_entity_poly.entity_id
_entity_poly.type
_entity_poly.pdbx_seq_one_letter_code
_entity_poly.pdbx_strand_id
1 'polypeptide(L)' 'MQLKGAQIVWECLVREGVKTIFGYPGGAILPTYDAMLDNPIHHVLVRH' A
#
# COMPACT_ATOMS: atom_id res chain seq x y z
N MET A 1 -6.22 -11.88 -15.50
CA MET A 1 -6.43 -10.41 -15.45
C MET A 1 -5.08 -9.76 -15.20
N GLN A 2 -4.80 -8.59 -15.79
CA GLN A 2 -3.59 -7.82 -15.48
C GLN A 2 -3.81 -6.98 -14.21
N LEU A 3 -2.81 -6.92 -13.34
CA LEU A 3 -2.83 -6.09 -12.14
C LEU A 3 -2.51 -4.64 -12.48
N LYS A 4 -3.16 -3.69 -11.80
CA LYS A 4 -2.80 -2.27 -11.87
C LYS A 4 -1.47 -2.02 -11.14
N GLY A 5 -0.75 -0.97 -11.51
CA GLY A 5 0.53 -0.60 -10.86
C GLY A 5 0.43 -0.50 -9.33
N ALA A 6 -0.63 0.12 -8.82
CA ALA A 6 -0.90 0.21 -7.38
C ALA A 6 -1.00 -1.18 -6.69
N GLN A 7 -1.65 -2.15 -7.33
CA GLN A 7 -1.79 -3.50 -6.79
C GLN A 7 -0.46 -4.26 -6.82
N ILE A 8 0.35 -4.05 -7.86
CA ILE A 8 1.68 -4.65 -7.98
C ILE A 8 2.57 -4.21 -6.82
N VAL A 9 2.52 -2.93 -6.44
CA VAL A 9 3.30 -2.42 -5.30
C VAL A 9 2.99 -3.18 -4.02
N TRP A 10 1.70 -3.36 -3.68
CA TRP A 10 1.32 -4.08 -2.47
C TRP A 10 1.66 -5.57 -2.52
N GLU A 11 1.41 -6.23 -3.65
CA GLU A 11 1.73 -7.64 -3.84
C GLU A 11 3.24 -7.90 -3.65
N CYS A 12 4.10 -7.01 -4.17
CA CYS A 12 5.54 -7.09 -3.93
C CYS A 12 5.87 -6.98 -2.45
N LEU A 13 5.29 -6.01 -1.74
CA LEU A 13 5.56 -5.81 -0.31
C LEU A 13 5.10 -7.00 0.54
N VAL A 14 3.94 -7.58 0.22
CA VAL A 14 3.45 -8.80 0.87
C VAL A 14 4.39 -9.98 0.63
N ARG A 15 4.89 -10.17 -0.59
CA ARG A 15 5.84 -11.25 -0.93
C ARG A 15 7.18 -11.11 -0.23
N GLU A 16 7.65 -9.88 -0.04
CA GLU A 16 8.86 -9.59 0.74
C GLU A 16 8.63 -9.71 2.26
N GLY A 17 7.42 -10.09 2.70
CA GLY A 17 7.09 -10.30 4.10
C GLY A 17 6.93 -9.01 4.90
N VAL A 18 6.70 -7.87 4.23
CA VAL A 18 6.44 -6.59 4.90
C VAL A 18 5.11 -6.66 5.64
N LYS A 19 5.14 -6.38 6.95
CA LYS A 19 3.95 -6.42 7.81
C LYS A 19 3.44 -5.05 8.24
N THR A 20 4.31 -4.02 8.19
CA THR A 20 3.98 -2.68 8.67
C THR A 20 4.59 -1.63 7.77
N ILE A 21 3.80 -0.60 7.43
CA ILE A 21 4.23 0.55 6.64
C ILE A 21 3.80 1.83 7.34
N PHE A 22 4.69 2.82 7.33
CA PHE A 22 4.41 4.17 7.79
C PHE A 22 4.12 5.05 6.59
N GLY A 23 3.04 5.84 6.64
CA GLY A 23 2.65 6.63 5.49
C GLY A 23 1.84 7.87 5.85
N TYR A 24 1.93 8.86 4.97
CA TYR A 24 1.12 10.07 4.99
C TYR A 24 0.38 10.18 3.64
N PRO A 25 -0.96 10.08 3.62
CA PRO A 25 -1.72 10.08 2.38
C PRO A 25 -1.73 11.47 1.71
N GLY A 26 -1.84 11.48 0.39
CA GLY A 26 -1.95 12.68 -0.44
C GLY A 26 -2.57 12.35 -1.80
N GLY A 27 -3.08 13.35 -2.51
CA GLY A 27 -3.90 13.13 -3.72
C GLY A 27 -3.24 12.23 -4.78
N ALA A 28 -1.94 12.38 -5.01
CA ALA A 28 -1.21 11.60 -6.01
C ALA A 28 -1.06 10.11 -5.66
N ILE A 29 -1.04 9.76 -4.36
CA ILE A 29 -0.80 8.38 -3.90
C ILE A 29 -2.10 7.63 -3.57
N LEU A 30 -3.26 8.29 -3.66
CA LEU A 30 -4.57 7.69 -3.37
C LEU A 30 -4.81 6.34 -4.06
N PRO A 31 -4.50 6.14 -5.37
CA PRO A 31 -4.71 4.83 -6.00
C PRO A 31 -3.92 3.69 -5.34
N THR A 32 -2.76 4.01 -4.76
CA THR A 32 -1.98 3.06 -3.98
C THR A 32 -2.65 2.82 -2.63
N TYR A 33 -3.12 3.84 -1.93
CA TYR A 33 -3.89 3.63 -0.69
C TYR A 33 -5.20 2.86 -0.89
N ASP A 34 -5.89 3.07 -2.00
CA ASP A 34 -7.11 2.32 -2.33
C ASP A 34 -6.80 0.83 -2.47
N ALA A 35 -5.71 0.48 -3.16
CA ALA A 35 -5.26 -0.91 -3.31
C ALA A 35 -4.70 -1.53 -2.01
N MET A 36 -4.34 -0.71 -1.02
CA MET A 36 -3.88 -1.18 0.29
C MET A 36 -4.97 -1.95 1.03
N LEU A 37 -6.23 -1.56 0.85
CA LEU A 37 -7.38 -2.13 1.56
C LEU A 37 -7.55 -3.64 1.29
N ASP A 38 -7.03 -4.12 0.17
CA ASP A 38 -7.06 -5.53 -0.23
C ASP A 38 -5.88 -6.35 0.34
N ASN A 39 -4.98 -5.73 1.11
CA ASN A 39 -3.72 -6.34 1.54
C ASN A 39 -3.56 -6.39 3.07
N PRO A 40 -2.91 -7.43 3.62
CA PRO A 40 -2.81 -7.65 5.07
C PRO A 40 -1.77 -6.77 5.79
N ILE A 41 -1.28 -5.70 5.15
CA ILE A 41 -0.22 -4.85 5.71
C ILE A 41 -0.82 -3.84 6.68
N HIS A 42 -0.24 -3.75 7.88
CA HIS A 42 -0.64 -2.74 8.86
C HIS A 42 -0.07 -1.37 8.50
N HIS A 43 -0.95 -0.40 8.23
CA HIS A 43 -0.55 0.97 7.95
C HIS A 43 -0.60 1.86 9.19
N VAL A 44 0.48 2.59 9.44
CA VAL A 44 0.60 3.58 10.51
C VAL A 44 0.58 4.98 9.87
N LEU A 45 -0.48 5.73 10.14
CA LEU A 45 -0.58 7.13 9.73
C LEU A 45 0.39 7.98 10.55
N VAL A 46 1.35 8.61 9.88
CA VAL A 46 2.31 9.51 10.53
C VAL A 46 1.89 10.97 10.44
N ARG A 47 2.47 11.83 11.29
CA ARG A 47 2.39 13.30 11.23
C ARG A 47 3.78 13.87 11.50
N HIS A 48 4.06 15.06 10.99
CA HIS A 48 5.26 15.84 11.34
C HIS A 48 4.97 16.77 12.52
#